data_AF-A0A961A7X7-F1
#
_entry.id   AF-A0A961A7X7-F1
#
_cell.length_a   1.000
_cell.length_b   1.000
_cell.length_c   1.000
_cell.angle_alpha   90.00
_cell.angle_beta   90.00
_cell.angle_gamma   90.00
#
_symmetry.space_group_name_H-M   'P 1'
#
loop_
_entity.id
_entity.type
_entity.pdbx_description
1 polymer ?
#
loop_
_entity_poly.entity_id
_entity_poly.type
_entity_poly.pdbx_seq_one_letter_code
_entity_poly.pdbx_strand_id
1 'polypeptide(L)'
;AGGNAAGTGARIALLNRAARAEIEDVVRRIEKVETAVEPRFQEHFVDAMAIPHASDAFPNLSQAVALPERQAGEAGQDSGGRRRRRRA
;
A
#
# COMPACT_ATOMS: atom_id res chain seq x y z
N ALA A 1 17.55 5.71 -10.15
CA ALA A 1 16.67 6.17 -9.05
C ALA A 1 16.50 7.68 -9.17
N GLY A 2 15.25 8.18 -9.20
CA GLY A 2 15.01 9.62 -9.10
C GLY A 2 15.37 10.07 -7.68
N GLY A 3 16.10 11.18 -7.53
CA GLY A 3 16.42 11.76 -6.23
C GLY A 3 15.20 12.31 -5.50
N ASN A 4 15.37 13.31 -4.64
CA ASN A 4 14.23 13.95 -3.96
C ASN A 4 13.32 14.67 -4.99
N ALA A 5 12.26 13.99 -5.42
CA ALA A 5 11.30 14.51 -6.40
C ALA A 5 10.55 15.73 -5.86
N ALA A 6 10.18 15.74 -4.57
CA ALA A 6 9.53 16.87 -3.94
C ALA A 6 10.41 18.13 -3.95
N GLY A 7 11.69 17.99 -3.60
CA GLY A 7 12.66 19.09 -3.65
C GLY A 7 12.90 19.58 -5.08
N THR A 8 12.96 18.65 -6.04
CA THR A 8 13.10 18.99 -7.46
C THR A 8 11.89 19.78 -7.95
N GLY A 9 10.67 19.33 -7.63
CA GLY A 9 9.43 20.02 -7.97
C GLY A 9 9.33 21.41 -7.34
N ALA A 10 9.72 21.55 -6.06
CA ALA A 10 9.75 22.84 -5.37
C ALA A 10 10.69 23.84 -6.04
N ARG A 11 11.88 23.40 -6.47
CA ARG A 11 12.81 24.26 -7.23
C ARG A 11 12.23 24.71 -8.56
N ILE A 12 11.54 23.82 -9.28
CA ILE A 12 10.86 24.14 -10.54
C ILE A 12 9.76 25.19 -10.29
N ALA A 13 8.91 25.00 -9.29
CA ALA A 13 7.85 25.94 -8.94
C ALA A 13 8.38 27.30 -8.46
N LEU A 14 9.58 27.34 -7.85
CA LEU A 14 10.23 28.59 -7.44
C LEU A 14 10.67 29.41 -8.66
N LEU A 15 11.31 28.76 -9.64
CA LEU A 15 11.94 29.41 -10.80
C LEU A 15 10.98 29.60 -11.98
N ASN A 16 9.88 28.85 -12.04
CA ASN A 16 8.90 28.90 -13.13
C ASN A 16 7.49 29.16 -12.59
N ARG A 17 6.92 30.32 -12.94
CA ARG A 17 5.56 30.69 -12.54
C ARG A 17 4.49 29.86 -13.23
N ALA A 18 4.67 29.49 -14.50
CA ALA A 18 3.70 28.65 -15.23
C ALA A 18 3.57 27.25 -14.62
N ALA A 19 4.68 26.70 -14.09
CA ALA A 19 4.65 25.42 -13.39
C ALA A 19 3.77 25.44 -12.13
N ARG A 20 3.51 26.60 -11.51
CA ARG A 20 2.58 26.70 -10.37
C ARG A 20 1.14 26.46 -10.81
N ALA A 21 0.74 27.07 -11.93
CA ALA A 21 -0.59 26.85 -12.51
C ALA A 21 -0.76 25.38 -12.93
N GLU A 22 0.28 24.78 -13.51
CA GLU A 22 0.26 23.34 -13.84
C GLU A 22 0.07 22.46 -12.59
N ILE A 23 0.78 22.76 -11.49
CA ILE A 23 0.60 22.04 -10.22
C ILE A 23 -0.85 22.18 -9.73
N GLU A 24 -1.43 23.38 -9.77
CA GLU A 24 -2.82 23.60 -9.37
C GLU A 24 -3.80 22.76 -10.21
N ASP A 25 -3.61 22.69 -11.52
CA ASP A 25 -4.42 21.88 -12.44
C ASP A 25 -4.23 20.37 -12.21
N VAL A 26 -3.01 19.94 -11.87
CA VAL A 26 -2.75 18.54 -11.50
C VAL A 26 -3.44 18.19 -10.19
N VAL A 27 -3.32 19.03 -9.16
CA VAL A 27 -3.91 18.79 -7.83
C VAL A 27 -5.42 18.59 -7.92
N ARG A 28 -6.11 19.36 -8.77
CA ARG A 28 -7.56 19.21 -9.00
C ARG A 28 -7.97 17.86 -9.59
N ARG A 29 -7.04 17.16 -10.25
CA ARG A 29 -7.26 15.85 -10.88
C ARG A 29 -6.80 14.68 -10.02
N ILE A 30 -6.22 14.95 -8.85
CA ILE A 30 -5.79 13.89 -7.93
C ILE A 30 -7.02 13.25 -7.30
N GLU A 31 -7.17 11.94 -7.49
CA GLU A 31 -8.09 11.14 -6.70
C GLU A 31 -7.40 10.70 -5.41
N LYS A 32 -7.97 11.10 -4.26
CA LYS A 32 -7.46 10.70 -2.95
C LYS A 32 -8.08 9.35 -2.56
N VAL A 33 -7.27 8.29 -2.60
CA VAL A 33 -7.64 6.99 -2.04
C VAL A 33 -7.28 6.96 -0.56
N GLU A 34 -8.29 6.87 0.30
CA GLU A 34 -8.11 6.81 1.75
C GLU A 34 -8.00 5.34 2.21
N THR A 35 -6.77 4.91 2.49
CA THR A 35 -6.48 3.52 2.86
C THR A 35 -7.23 3.05 4.12
N ALA A 36 -7.62 3.96 5.01
CA ALA A 36 -8.37 3.64 6.23
C ALA A 36 -9.83 3.21 5.97
N VAL A 37 -10.43 3.62 4.84
CA VAL A 37 -11.81 3.26 4.46
C VAL A 37 -11.87 2.25 3.32
N GLU A 38 -10.74 1.98 2.67
CA GLU A 38 -10.64 1.00 1.59
C GLU A 38 -10.85 -0.42 2.15
N PRO A 39 -11.95 -1.11 1.77
CA PRO A 39 -12.36 -2.37 2.41
C PRO A 39 -11.28 -3.46 2.41
N ARG A 40 -10.42 -3.50 1.38
CA ARG A 40 -9.40 -4.54 1.23
C ARG A 40 -7.99 -4.10 1.61
N PHE A 41 -7.80 -2.84 2.03
CA PHE A 41 -6.45 -2.35 2.32
C PHE A 41 -5.79 -3.16 3.44
N GLN A 42 -6.54 -3.50 4.49
CA GLN A 42 -6.03 -4.31 5.60
C GLN A 42 -5.60 -5.71 5.15
N GLU A 43 -6.39 -6.37 4.29
CA GLU A 43 -6.07 -7.67 3.70
C GLU A 43 -4.76 -7.59 2.91
N HIS A 44 -4.66 -6.63 1.98
CA HIS A 44 -3.46 -6.42 1.18
C HIS A 44 -2.23 -6.07 2.03
N PHE A 45 -2.41 -5.24 3.06
CA PHE A 45 -1.32 -4.87 3.95
C PHE A 45 -0.80 -6.07 4.72
N VAL A 46 -1.70 -6.89 5.29
CA VAL A 46 -1.31 -8.09 6.04
C VAL A 46 -0.61 -9.11 5.15
N ASP A 47 -1.13 -9.36 3.95
CA ASP A 47 -0.51 -10.29 3.00
C ASP A 47 0.90 -9.83 2.58
N ALA A 48 1.09 -8.52 2.41
CA ALA A 48 2.37 -7.91 2.04
C ALA A 48 3.40 -7.84 3.18
N MET A 49 3.01 -8.10 4.43
CA MET A 49 3.95 -8.16 5.56
C MET A 49 4.77 -9.45 5.60
N ALA A 50 4.28 -10.54 4.99
CA ALA A 50 5.05 -11.77 4.87
C ALA A 50 6.18 -11.59 3.86
N ILE A 51 7.31 -12.29 4.06
CA ILE A 51 8.47 -12.20 3.16
C ILE A 51 8.50 -13.45 2.27
N PRO A 52 8.39 -13.32 0.93
CA PRO A 52 8.25 -12.06 0.17
C PRO A 52 6.80 -11.52 0.07
N HIS A 53 5.80 -12.39 0.27
CA HIS A 53 4.37 -12.08 0.41
C HIS A 53 3.64 -13.36 0.85
N ALA A 54 2.43 -13.26 1.40
CA ALA A 54 1.68 -14.42 1.88
C ALA A 54 1.22 -15.35 0.74
N SER A 55 0.70 -14.76 -0.35
CA SER A 55 0.07 -15.46 -1.48
C SER A 55 0.68 -15.17 -2.87
N ASP A 56 1.12 -13.95 -3.14
CA ASP A 56 1.71 -13.58 -4.43
C ASP A 56 3.02 -14.33 -4.77
N ALA A 57 3.24 -14.56 -6.05
CA ALA A 57 4.44 -15.19 -6.58
C ALA A 57 5.53 -14.14 -6.86
N PHE A 58 6.78 -14.50 -6.57
CA PHE A 58 7.94 -13.63 -6.80
C PHE A 58 8.92 -14.30 -7.79
N PRO A 59 8.55 -14.40 -9.09
CA PRO A 59 9.29 -15.20 -10.07
C PRO A 59 10.71 -14.71 -10.33
N ASN A 60 10.97 -13.41 -10.17
CA ASN A 60 12.31 -12.86 -10.28
C ASN A 60 13.16 -13.14 -9.04
N LEU A 61 12.54 -13.19 -7.85
CA LEU A 61 13.25 -13.50 -6.61
C LEU A 61 13.60 -14.98 -6.50
N SER A 62 12.70 -15.86 -6.93
CA SER A 62 12.92 -17.32 -6.89
C SER A 62 14.05 -17.80 -7.79
N GLN A 63 14.47 -16.98 -8.76
CA GLN A 63 15.67 -17.26 -9.58
C GLN A 63 16.97 -16.94 -8.84
N ALA A 64 16.93 -16.00 -7.90
CA ALA A 64 18.10 -15.54 -7.16
C ALA A 64 18.29 -16.28 -5.83
N VAL A 65 17.20 -16.71 -5.19
CA VAL A 65 17.21 -17.38 -3.88
C VAL A 65 16.20 -18.53 -3.83
N ALA A 66 16.54 -19.58 -3.08
CA ALA A 66 15.58 -20.63 -2.72
C ALA A 66 14.56 -20.05 -1.73
N LEU A 67 13.29 -20.00 -2.12
CA LEU A 67 12.21 -19.52 -1.26
C LEU A 67 11.73 -20.63 -0.32
N PRO A 68 11.36 -20.31 0.93
CA PRO A 68 10.79 -21.28 1.86
C PRO A 68 9.45 -21.80 1.34
N GLU A 69 9.12 -23.03 1.73
CA GLU A 69 7.82 -23.62 1.43
C GLU A 69 6.70 -22.77 2.04
N ARG A 70 5.67 -22.48 1.22
CA ARG A 70 4.56 -21.64 1.64
C ARG A 70 3.68 -22.41 2.62
N GLN A 71 3.52 -21.88 3.83
CA GLN A 71 2.55 -22.41 4.78
C GLN A 71 1.14 -22.01 4.30
N ALA A 72 0.31 -23.01 4.00
CA ALA A 72 -1.11 -22.80 3.75
C ALA A 72 -1.81 -22.57 5.10
N GLY A 73 -1.80 -21.33 5.60
CA GLY A 73 -2.31 -21.01 6.94
C GLY A 73 -2.90 -19.60 7.04
N GLU A 74 -4.23 -19.57 7.11
CA GLU A 74 -5.09 -18.51 7.68
C GLU A 74 -5.07 -17.12 7.01
N ALA A 75 -5.72 -17.05 5.84
CA ALA A 75 -6.38 -15.83 5.42
C ALA A 75 -7.52 -15.49 6.40
N GLY A 76 -7.23 -14.60 7.36
CA GLY A 76 -8.18 -13.77 8.10
C GLY A 76 -9.54 -14.38 8.51
N GLN A 77 -9.56 -15.20 9.55
CA GLN A 77 -10.78 -15.41 10.36
C GLN A 77 -10.57 -14.87 11.77
N ASP A 78 -10.68 -13.55 11.99
CA ASP A 78 -11.30 -13.07 13.23
C ASP A 78 -11.69 -11.58 13.18
N SER A 79 -12.95 -11.31 12.85
CA SER A 79 -13.59 -10.04 13.23
C SER A 79 -15.11 -10.23 13.30
N GLY A 80 -15.59 -10.92 14.34
CA GLY A 80 -17.05 -10.98 14.56
C GLY A 80 -17.60 -11.88 15.66
N GLY A 81 -16.83 -12.25 16.68
CA GLY A 81 -17.27 -13.21 17.71
C GLY A 81 -17.43 -12.65 19.13
N ARG A 82 -18.05 -11.47 19.33
CA ARG A 82 -18.21 -10.90 20.69
C ARG A 82 -19.23 -11.69 21.51
N ARG A 83 -18.72 -12.72 22.20
CA ARG A 83 -19.24 -13.46 23.36
C ARG A 83 -20.60 -12.96 23.90
N ARG A 84 -21.68 -13.65 23.55
CA ARG A 84 -22.96 -13.63 24.27
C ARG A 84 -22.73 -14.08 25.71
N ARG A 85 -22.60 -13.12 26.64
CA ARG A 85 -22.71 -13.39 28.08
C ARG A 85 -24.18 -13.71 28.39
N ARG A 86 -24.51 -15.00 28.45
CA ARG A 86 -25.67 -15.48 29.22
C ARG A 86 -25.46 -15.08 30.68
N ARG A 87 -26.40 -14.32 31.24
CA ARG A 87 -26.67 -14.33 32.67
C ARG A 87 -28.11 -14.76 32.84
N ALA A 88 -28.27 -15.88 33.56
CA ALA A 88 -29.48 -16.22 34.28
C ALA A 88 -29.73 -15.17 35.37
#